data_AF-A0AAU2FL83-F1
#
_entry.id   AF-A0AAU2FL83-F1
#
_cell.length_a   1.000
_cell.length_b   1.000
_cell.length_c   1.000
_cell.angle_alpha   90.00
_cell.angle_beta   90.00
_cell.angle_gamma   90.00
#
_symmetry.space_group_name_H-M   'P 1'
#
loop_
_entity.id
_entity.type
_entity.pdbx_description
1 polymer ?
#
loop_
_entity_poly.entity_id
_entity_poly.type
_entity_poly.pdbx_seq_one_letter_code
_entity_poly.pdbx_strand_id
1 'polypeptide(L)'
;MSLAFLLLTMGLVCLVAGGALALNVRGCAHALERKAAGNAELAMHARGELGQPQLIMSARLYRCLGTVFVLCGIVLTPYGFLELA
;
A
#
# COMPACT_ATOMS: atom_id res chain seq x y z
N MET A 1 -31.79 -0.88 -4.63
CA MET A 1 -30.50 -1.16 -5.32
C MET A 1 -30.18 -2.63 -5.09
N SER A 2 -29.73 -3.37 -6.10
CA SER A 2 -29.46 -4.81 -5.92
C SER A 2 -28.15 -5.02 -5.17
N LEU A 3 -28.10 -6.09 -4.37
CA LEU A 3 -26.94 -6.48 -3.58
C LEU A 3 -25.73 -6.80 -4.48
N ALA A 4 -25.96 -7.38 -5.65
CA ALA A 4 -24.93 -7.65 -6.65
C ALA A 4 -24.21 -6.37 -7.14
N PHE A 5 -24.96 -5.29 -7.36
CA PHE A 5 -24.40 -4.01 -7.78
C PHE A 5 -23.51 -3.37 -6.70
N LEU A 6 -23.89 -3.51 -5.42
CA LEU A 6 -23.08 -3.06 -4.28
C LEU A 6 -21.77 -3.86 -4.17
N LEU A 7 -21.82 -5.18 -4.34
CA LEU A 7 -20.64 -6.05 -4.23
C LEU A 7 -19.62 -5.79 -5.34
N LEU A 8 -20.10 -5.62 -6.58
CA LEU A 8 -19.24 -5.34 -7.74
C LEU A 8 -18.56 -3.97 -7.62
N THR A 9 -19.31 -2.93 -7.26
CA THR A 9 -18.76 -1.59 -7.13
C THR A 9 -17.76 -1.49 -5.99
N MET A 10 -18.09 -2.05 -4.82
CA MET A 10 -17.17 -2.08 -3.67
C MET A 10 -15.95 -2.98 -3.91
N GLY A 11 -16.13 -4.13 -4.57
CA GLY A 11 -15.03 -5.02 -4.94
C GLY A 11 -14.03 -4.36 -5.89
N LEU A 12 -14.52 -3.69 -6.93
CA LEU A 12 -13.68 -2.99 -7.91
C LEU A 12 -12.90 -1.84 -7.26
N VAL A 13 -13.58 -1.03 -6.42
CA VAL A 13 -12.95 0.06 -5.69
C VAL A 13 -11.87 -0.46 -4.74
N CYS A 14 -12.14 -1.53 -3.98
CA CYS A 14 -11.15 -2.13 -3.08
C CYS A 14 -9.94 -2.69 -3.84
N LEU A 15 -10.16 -3.30 -5.00
CA LEU A 15 -9.10 -3.89 -5.81
C LEU A 15 -8.18 -2.82 -6.42
N VAL A 16 -8.75 -1.76 -7.00
CA VAL A 16 -8.00 -0.64 -7.58
C VAL A 16 -7.30 0.17 -6.49
N ALA A 17 -8.01 0.53 -5.41
CA ALA A 17 -7.45 1.34 -4.33
C ALA A 17 -6.35 0.57 -3.57
N GLY A 18 -6.60 -0.69 -3.22
CA GLY A 18 -5.61 -1.55 -2.56
C GLY A 18 -4.38 -1.77 -3.43
N GLY A 19 -4.57 -2.00 -4.74
CA GLY A 19 -3.48 -2.20 -5.70
C GLY A 19 -2.63 -0.94 -5.88
N ALA A 20 -3.27 0.21 -6.08
CA ALA A 20 -2.60 1.49 -6.20
C ALA A 20 -1.81 1.86 -4.93
N LEU A 21 -2.40 1.62 -3.75
CA LEU A 21 -1.74 1.85 -2.46
C LEU A 21 -0.51 0.95 -2.31
N ALA A 22 -0.63 -0.35 -2.61
CA ALA A 22 0.47 -1.30 -2.52
C ALA A 22 1.64 -0.93 -3.44
N LEU A 23 1.35 -0.49 -4.68
CA LEU A 23 2.35 -0.03 -5.64
C LEU A 23 3.03 1.27 -5.19
N ASN A 24 2.25 2.25 -4.72
CA ASN A 24 2.79 3.54 -4.28
C ASN A 24 3.70 3.37 -3.05
N VAL A 25 3.30 2.55 -2.07
CA VAL A 25 4.11 2.23 -0.88
C VAL A 25 5.41 1.52 -1.27
N ARG A 26 5.38 0.65 -2.28
CA ARG A 26 6.59 -0.01 -2.81
C ARG A 26 7.52 1.01 -3.48
N GLY A 27 6.97 1.93 -4.27
CA GLY A 27 7.71 3.03 -4.89
C GLY A 27 8.34 3.98 -3.86
N CYS A 28 7.56 4.43 -2.88
CA CYS A 28 8.04 5.25 -1.77
C CYS A 28 9.13 4.55 -0.96
N ALA A 29 8.98 3.25 -0.68
CA ALA A 29 10.01 2.49 0.03
C ALA A 29 11.33 2.45 -0.74
N HIS A 30 11.31 2.22 -2.06
CA HIS A 30 12.52 2.26 -2.89
C HIS A 30 13.12 3.66 -3.00
N ALA A 31 12.29 4.70 -3.10
CA ALA A 31 12.77 6.08 -3.09
C ALA A 31 13.43 6.45 -1.75
N LEU A 32 12.86 5.98 -0.64
CA LEU A 32 13.43 6.14 0.71
C LEU A 32 14.72 5.34 0.89
N GLU A 33 14.80 4.11 0.38
CA GLU A 33 16.05 3.32 0.39
C GLU A 33 17.16 4.02 -0.38
N ARG A 34 16.86 4.57 -1.56
CA ARG A 34 17.83 5.38 -2.33
C ARG A 34 18.27 6.63 -1.57
N LYS A 35 17.33 7.35 -0.95
CA LYS A 35 17.67 8.52 -0.12
C LYS A 35 18.42 8.15 1.15
N ALA A 36 18.11 7.03 1.78
CA ALA A 36 18.79 6.54 2.97
C ALA A 36 20.24 6.15 2.67
N ALA A 37 20.51 5.54 1.51
CA ALA A 37 21.87 5.27 1.04
C ALA A 37 22.67 6.56 0.84
N GLY A 38 22.08 7.56 0.16
CA GLY A 38 22.73 8.87 -0.02
C GLY A 38 22.92 9.63 1.31
N ASN A 39 21.95 9.56 2.22
CA ASN A 39 22.06 10.15 3.55
C ASN A 39 23.08 9.43 4.43
N ALA A 40 23.26 8.11 4.27
CA ALA A 40 24.28 7.35 4.99
C ALA A 40 25.69 7.76 4.52
N GLU A 41 25.87 7.99 3.22
CA GLU A 41 27.12 8.51 2.65
C GLU A 41 27.43 9.93 3.16
N LEU A 42 26.42 10.82 3.16
CA LEU A 42 26.49 12.15 3.76
C LEU A 42 26.77 12.10 5.27
N ALA A 43 26.14 11.18 6.02
CA ALA A 43 26.35 11.04 7.46
C ALA A 43 27.74 10.50 7.81
N MET A 44 28.29 9.59 6.99
CA MET A 44 29.68 9.14 7.12
C MET A 44 30.68 10.28 6.91
N HIS A 45 30.35 11.24 6.04
CA HIS A 45 31.11 12.47 5.86
C HIS A 45 30.85 13.51 6.97
N ALA A 46 29.66 13.53 7.57
CA ALA A 46 29.27 14.58 8.52
C ALA A 46 29.61 14.28 9.99
N ARG A 47 29.81 13.01 10.41
CA ARG A 47 30.22 12.56 11.78
C ARG A 47 29.81 13.48 12.95
N GLY A 48 28.57 13.95 12.95
CA GLY A 48 27.94 14.71 14.02
C GLY A 48 26.48 14.32 14.04
N GLU A 49 26.06 13.69 15.13
CA GLU A 49 24.86 12.86 15.24
C GLU A 49 23.57 13.51 14.72
N LEU A 50 23.07 13.00 13.60
CA LEU A 50 21.67 13.16 13.21
C LEU A 50 20.90 11.98 13.81
N GLY A 51 20.13 12.27 14.86
CA GLY A 51 19.30 11.28 15.56
C GLY A 51 18.35 10.52 14.63
N GLN A 52 17.95 9.31 15.04
CA GLN A 52 17.15 8.43 14.19
C GLN A 52 15.82 9.11 13.77
N PRO A 53 15.43 9.01 12.49
CA PRO A 53 14.17 9.58 12.02
C PRO A 53 12.99 8.89 12.70
N GLN A 54 12.08 9.67 13.27
CA GLN A 54 10.84 9.15 13.85
C GLN A 54 9.94 8.58 12.75
N LEU A 55 9.73 7.26 12.79
CA LEU A 55 8.79 6.56 11.92
C LEU A 55 7.41 6.56 12.59
N ILE A 56 6.52 7.46 12.16
CA ILE A 56 5.12 7.52 12.62
C ILE A 56 4.37 6.23 12.26
N MET A 57 4.69 5.61 11.12
CA MET A 57 4.11 4.33 10.72
C MET A 57 5.05 3.57 9.77
N SER A 58 5.24 2.26 10.00
CA SER A 58 6.16 1.46 9.18
C SER A 58 5.58 1.18 7.80
N ALA A 59 6.42 1.19 6.75
CA ALA A 59 6.01 0.84 5.39
C ALA A 59 5.38 -0.56 5.29
N ARG A 60 5.73 -1.48 6.21
CA ARG A 60 5.11 -2.81 6.32
C ARG A 60 3.61 -2.73 6.62
N LEU A 61 3.19 -1.78 7.47
CA LEU A 61 1.79 -1.64 7.84
C LEU A 61 0.94 -1.18 6.65
N TYR A 62 1.43 -0.20 5.88
CA TYR A 62 0.77 0.24 4.65
C TYR A 62 0.73 -0.84 3.57
N ARG A 63 1.79 -1.64 3.42
CA ARG A 63 1.76 -2.82 2.54
C ARG A 63 0.71 -3.82 2.99
N CYS A 64 0.66 -4.12 4.29
CA CYS A 64 -0.32 -5.06 4.85
C CYS A 64 -1.76 -4.58 4.58
N LEU A 65 -2.07 -3.31 4.87
CA LEU A 65 -3.38 -2.72 4.58
C LEU A 65 -3.72 -2.80 3.08
N GLY A 66 -2.81 -2.38 2.20
CA GLY A 66 -3.04 -2.48 0.74
C GLY A 66 -3.30 -3.91 0.28
N THR A 67 -2.58 -4.89 0.83
CA THR A 67 -2.78 -6.32 0.50
C THR A 67 -4.15 -6.82 0.95
N VAL A 68 -4.59 -6.44 2.15
CA VAL A 68 -5.92 -6.79 2.67
C VAL A 68 -7.03 -6.21 1.77
N PHE A 69 -6.91 -4.95 1.35
CA PHE A 69 -7.87 -4.33 0.44
C PHE A 69 -7.93 -5.04 -0.93
N VAL A 70 -6.79 -5.43 -1.50
CA VAL A 70 -6.75 -6.21 -2.74
C VAL A 70 -7.43 -7.57 -2.57
N LEU A 71 -7.13 -8.29 -1.49
CA LEU A 71 -7.73 -9.60 -1.21
C LEU A 71 -9.25 -9.49 -1.05
N CYS A 72 -9.74 -8.48 -0.32
CA CYS A 72 -11.18 -8.19 -0.23
C CYS A 72 -11.78 -7.94 -1.62
N GLY A 73 -11.12 -7.14 -2.47
CA GLY A 73 -11.56 -6.91 -3.84
C GLY A 73 -11.63 -8.18 -4.68
N ILE A 74 -10.64 -9.07 -4.55
CA ILE A 74 -10.57 -10.36 -5.27
C ILE A 74 -11.69 -11.30 -4.85
N VAL A 75 -12.15 -11.25 -3.59
CA VAL A 75 -13.25 -12.09 -3.10
C VAL A 75 -14.61 -11.49 -3.47
N LEU A 76 -14.78 -10.18 -3.30
CA LEU A 76 -16.06 -9.49 -3.53
C LEU A 76 -16.46 -9.43 -5.00
N THR A 77 -15.48 -9.27 -5.91
CA THR A 77 -15.74 -9.16 -7.36
C THR A 77 -16.38 -10.42 -7.96
N PRO A 78 -15.82 -11.64 -7.80
CA PRO A 78 -16.43 -12.86 -8.34
C PRO A 78 -17.73 -13.22 -7.60
N TYR A 79 -17.86 -12.91 -6.31
CA TYR A 79 -19.12 -13.10 -5.58
C TYR A 79 -20.24 -12.21 -6.15
N GLY A 80 -19.93 -10.96 -6.49
CA GLY A 80 -20.85 -10.07 -7.19
C GLY A 80 -21.24 -10.57 -8.59
N PHE A 81 -20.32 -11.22 -9.32
CA PHE A 81 -20.63 -11.85 -10.61
C PHE A 81 -21.52 -13.09 -10.47
N LEU A 82 -21.31 -13.91 -9.43
CA LEU A 82 -22.15 -15.08 -9.12
C LEU A 82 -23.59 -14.71 -8.78
N GLU A 83 -23.80 -13.63 -8.03
CA GLU A 83 -25.14 -13.12 -7.68
C GLU A 83 -25.88 -12.48 -8.89
N LEU A 84 -25.18 -12.25 -9.99
CA LEU A 84 -25.71 -11.65 -11.23
C LEU A 84 -26.06 -12.70 -12.31
N ALA A 85 -25.58 -13.95 -12.14
CA ALA A 85 -25.75 -15.07 -13.05
C ALA A 85 -26.97 -15.93 -12.66
#